data_AF-A0A5B0K5E4-F1
#
_entry.id   AF-A0A5B0K5E4-F1
#
_cell.length_a   1.000
_cell.length_b   1.000
_cell.length_c   1.000
_cell.angle_alpha   90.00
_cell.angle_beta   90.00
_cell.angle_gamma   90.00
#
_symmetry.space_group_name_H-M   'P 1'
#
loop_
_entity.id
_entity.type
_entity.pdbx_description
1 polymer ?
#
loop_
_entity_poly.entity_id
_entity_poly.type
_entity_poly.pdbx_seq_one_letter_code
_entity_poly.pdbx_strand_id
1 'polypeptide(L)'
;MENEEIEIYFYSALRNAFFPDVLRNGFEDAGTWPDDALEISDDIYTEFGRMTAPYGKIMVAGENGLPEWADMKQPELSQDELIAKAEATKTRILSAATQVISTLEDAVDLGIATEAEEVALVAWKKYRVLVRRIKTENAPDIDWPEEPEDVA
;
A
#
# COMPACT_ATOMS: atom_id res chain seq x y z
N MET A 1 24.48 41.68 9.95
CA MET A 1 23.23 41.67 9.17
C MET A 1 23.59 40.90 7.92
N GLU A 2 23.31 39.61 7.93
CA GLU A 2 23.48 38.77 6.74
C GLU A 2 22.50 39.28 5.69
N ASN A 3 22.99 39.54 4.48
CA ASN A 3 22.14 39.80 3.34
C ASN A 3 21.41 38.49 3.06
N GLU A 4 20.14 38.38 3.45
CA GLU A 4 19.27 37.35 2.89
C GLU A 4 19.15 37.64 1.40
N GLU A 5 19.90 36.88 0.58
CA GLU A 5 19.66 36.85 -0.85
C GLU A 5 18.21 36.38 -1.05
N ILE A 6 17.41 37.21 -1.72
CA ILE A 6 16.04 36.86 -2.06
C ILE A 6 16.13 35.72 -3.07
N GLU A 7 15.90 34.49 -2.62
CA GLU A 7 15.85 33.32 -3.48
C GLU A 7 14.52 33.33 -4.26
N ILE A 8 14.59 33.59 -5.56
CA ILE A 8 13.43 33.58 -6.45
C ILE A 8 13.20 32.16 -6.96
N TYR A 9 11.96 31.69 -6.87
CA TYR A 9 11.55 30.37 -7.34
C TYR A 9 10.44 30.47 -8.38
N PHE A 10 10.48 29.54 -9.32
CA PHE A 10 9.46 29.32 -10.34
C PHE A 10 8.87 27.93 -10.15
N TYR A 11 7.60 27.76 -10.47
CA TYR A 11 6.93 26.46 -10.52
C TYR A 11 6.45 26.17 -11.95
N SER A 12 6.62 24.92 -12.39
CA SER A 12 6.07 24.42 -13.65
C SER A 12 5.00 23.40 -13.33
N ALA A 13 3.76 23.68 -13.72
CA ALA A 13 2.62 22.79 -13.56
C ALA A 13 2.77 21.52 -14.42
N LEU A 14 3.30 21.66 -15.65
CA LEU A 14 3.56 20.55 -16.57
C LEU A 14 4.59 19.56 -16.02
N ARG A 15 5.56 20.05 -15.24
CA ARG A 15 6.59 19.22 -14.61
C ARG A 15 6.27 18.89 -13.15
N ASN A 16 5.27 19.54 -12.58
CA ASN A 16 4.96 19.52 -11.16
C ASN A 16 6.22 19.69 -10.29
N ALA A 17 7.03 20.71 -10.62
CA ALA A 17 8.37 20.88 -10.05
C ALA A 17 8.76 22.36 -9.90
N PHE A 18 9.63 22.63 -8.92
CA PHE A 18 10.19 23.95 -8.66
C PHE A 18 11.54 24.15 -9.34
N PHE A 19 11.77 25.37 -9.80
CA PHE A 19 12.97 25.82 -10.53
C PHE A 19 13.53 27.06 -9.83
N PRO A 20 14.71 26.98 -9.19
CA PRO A 20 15.35 28.15 -8.60
C PRO A 20 15.92 29.06 -9.69
N ASP A 21 15.66 30.36 -9.60
CA ASP A 21 16.11 31.35 -10.59
C ASP A 21 17.64 31.43 -10.68
N VAL A 22 18.34 31.18 -9.57
CA VAL A 22 19.81 31.15 -9.53
C VAL A 22 20.42 30.09 -10.47
N LEU A 23 19.64 29.09 -10.89
CA LEU A 23 20.07 28.06 -11.86
C LEU A 23 19.51 28.28 -13.27
N ARG A 24 18.78 29.38 -13.52
CA ARG A 24 18.11 29.66 -14.80
C ARG A 24 19.01 29.50 -16.01
N ASN A 25 20.15 30.17 -16.03
CA ASN A 25 21.07 30.14 -17.18
C ASN A 25 21.46 28.70 -17.55
N GLY A 26 21.71 27.83 -16.57
CA GLY A 26 22.05 26.44 -16.82
C GLY A 26 20.89 25.63 -17.43
N PHE A 27 19.66 25.88 -16.96
CA PHE A 27 18.47 25.26 -17.55
C PHE A 27 18.18 25.77 -18.97
N GLU A 28 18.36 27.07 -19.21
CA GLU A 28 18.17 27.69 -20.53
C GLU A 28 19.22 27.21 -21.54
N ASP A 29 20.49 27.16 -21.15
CA ASP A 29 21.59 26.63 -21.98
C ASP A 29 21.35 25.15 -22.34
N ALA A 30 20.75 24.39 -21.42
CA ALA A 30 20.36 23.00 -21.65
C ALA A 30 19.04 22.85 -22.42
N GLY A 31 18.31 23.94 -22.71
CA GLY A 31 16.98 23.90 -23.34
C GLY A 31 15.92 23.21 -22.48
N THR A 32 16.09 23.25 -21.15
CA THR A 32 15.22 22.57 -20.17
C THR A 32 14.48 23.53 -19.25
N TRP A 33 14.63 24.85 -19.39
CA TRP A 33 13.75 25.79 -18.69
C TRP A 33 12.29 25.58 -19.15
N PRO A 34 11.31 25.45 -18.23
CA PRO A 34 9.92 25.22 -18.63
C PRO A 34 9.26 26.48 -19.22
N ASP A 35 8.52 26.31 -20.32
CA ASP A 35 7.74 27.40 -20.93
C ASP A 35 6.59 27.88 -20.04
N ASP A 36 6.11 27.01 -19.15
CA ASP A 36 5.03 27.28 -18.19
C ASP A 36 5.55 27.71 -16.80
N ALA A 37 6.84 28.06 -16.69
CA ALA A 37 7.43 28.52 -15.44
C ALA A 37 6.73 29.79 -14.91
N LEU A 38 6.03 29.66 -13.80
CA LEU A 38 5.37 30.75 -13.09
C LEU A 38 6.19 31.13 -11.85
N GLU A 39 6.53 32.40 -11.71
CA GLU A 39 7.15 32.91 -10.47
C GLU A 39 6.18 32.71 -9.30
N ILE A 40 6.68 32.17 -8.19
CA ILE A 40 5.88 31.90 -6.98
C ILE A 40 6.43 32.66 -5.78
N SER A 41 5.57 32.88 -4.78
CA SER A 41 6.02 33.45 -3.50
C SER A 41 6.88 32.47 -2.71
N ASP A 42 7.69 33.01 -1.79
CA ASP A 42 8.47 32.22 -0.86
C ASP A 42 7.59 31.33 0.03
N ASP A 43 6.38 31.79 0.40
CA ASP A 43 5.42 30.99 1.17
C ASP A 43 5.02 29.70 0.42
N ILE A 44 4.74 29.81 -0.89
CA ILE A 44 4.37 28.64 -1.73
C ILE A 44 5.56 27.68 -1.82
N TYR A 45 6.78 28.21 -2.05
CA TYR A 45 7.96 27.37 -2.12
C TYR A 45 8.29 26.70 -0.77
N THR A 46 8.09 27.42 0.34
CA THR A 46 8.28 26.89 1.69
C THR A 46 7.31 25.74 1.96
N GLU A 47 6.02 25.94 1.71
CA GLU A 47 4.98 24.92 1.97
C GLU A 47 5.19 23.66 1.11
N PHE A 48 5.46 23.81 -0.19
CA PHE A 48 5.42 22.69 -1.13
C PHE A 48 6.80 22.16 -1.55
N GLY A 49 7.82 23.02 -1.55
CA GLY A 49 9.18 22.70 -2.01
C GLY A 49 10.18 22.41 -0.89
N ARG A 50 10.02 23.03 0.28
CA ARG A 50 10.93 22.84 1.43
C ARG A 50 10.37 21.91 2.50
N MET A 51 9.09 22.05 2.83
CA MET A 51 8.47 21.24 3.88
C MET A 51 8.20 19.81 3.40
N THR A 52 8.15 18.88 4.35
CA THR A 52 7.74 17.50 4.05
C THR A 52 6.25 17.47 3.74
N ALA A 53 5.87 16.74 2.70
CA ALA A 53 4.48 16.53 2.34
C ALA A 53 3.66 16.03 3.55
N PRO A 54 2.44 16.54 3.77
CA PRO A 54 1.56 16.03 4.81
C PRO A 54 1.32 14.52 4.62
N TYR A 55 1.06 13.82 5.73
CA TYR A 55 0.82 12.38 5.69
C TYR A 55 -0.33 12.02 4.74
N GLY A 56 -0.07 11.10 3.80
CA GLY A 56 -1.06 10.66 2.83
C GLY A 56 -1.37 11.68 1.72
N LYS A 57 -0.57 12.75 1.57
CA LYS A 57 -0.71 13.73 0.48
C LYS A 57 0.42 13.62 -0.52
N ILE A 58 0.13 13.98 -1.77
CA ILE A 58 1.11 14.19 -2.84
C ILE A 58 0.93 15.60 -3.41
N MET A 59 2.02 16.23 -3.82
CA MET A 59 1.94 17.49 -4.55
C MET A 59 1.48 17.20 -5.97
N VAL A 60 0.49 17.93 -6.44
CA VAL A 60 0.00 17.92 -7.83
C VAL A 60 -0.04 19.34 -8.36
N ALA A 61 -0.11 19.49 -9.68
CA ALA A 61 -0.45 20.76 -10.29
C ALA A 61 -1.95 21.01 -10.16
N GLY A 62 -2.34 22.04 -9.42
CA GLY A 62 -3.72 22.50 -9.32
C GLY A 62 -4.21 23.14 -10.61
N GLU A 63 -5.53 23.32 -10.74
CA GLU A 63 -6.15 23.93 -11.93
C GLU A 63 -5.72 25.38 -12.18
N ASN A 64 -5.23 26.06 -11.14
CA ASN A 64 -4.69 27.41 -11.20
C ASN A 64 -3.22 27.48 -11.64
N GLY A 65 -2.59 26.33 -11.94
CA GLY A 65 -1.18 26.25 -12.33
C GLY A 65 -0.18 26.35 -11.16
N LEU A 66 -0.66 26.33 -9.91
CA LEU A 66 0.16 26.31 -8.70
C LEU A 66 0.17 24.91 -8.07
N PRO A 67 1.16 24.58 -7.22
CA PRO A 67 1.16 23.31 -6.50
C PRO A 67 -0.03 23.23 -5.52
N GLU A 68 -0.59 22.03 -5.40
CA GLU A 68 -1.68 21.71 -4.47
C GLU A 68 -1.46 20.32 -3.84
N TRP A 69 -1.88 20.14 -2.59
CA TRP A 69 -1.82 18.84 -1.91
C TRP A 69 -3.07 18.01 -2.24
N ALA A 70 -2.91 16.99 -3.08
CA ALA A 70 -3.95 16.00 -3.32
C ALA A 70 -3.82 14.79 -2.38
N ASP A 71 -4.93 14.13 -2.09
CA ASP A 71 -4.90 12.82 -1.42
C ASP A 71 -4.13 11.81 -2.28
N MET A 72 -3.14 11.17 -1.65
CA MET A 72 -2.45 10.02 -2.23
C MET A 72 -3.47 8.89 -2.35
N LYS A 73 -4.10 8.75 -3.51
CA LYS A 73 -4.84 7.55 -3.83
C LYS A 73 -3.82 6.42 -3.94
N GLN A 74 -3.85 5.49 -3.00
CA GLN A 74 -3.19 4.21 -3.22
C GLN A 74 -3.77 3.63 -4.51
N PRO A 75 -2.94 3.11 -5.43
CA PRO A 75 -3.46 2.45 -6.61
C PRO A 75 -4.44 1.37 -6.13
N GLU A 76 -5.70 1.47 -6.56
CA GLU A 76 -6.66 0.41 -6.32
C GLU A 76 -6.12 -0.84 -7.02
N LEU A 77 -5.99 -1.93 -6.27
CA LEU A 77 -5.55 -3.20 -6.83
C LEU A 77 -6.52 -3.59 -7.95
N SER A 78 -5.96 -3.98 -9.09
CA SER A 78 -6.74 -4.60 -10.16
C SER A 78 -7.42 -5.87 -9.66
N GLN A 79 -8.46 -6.30 -10.37
CA GLN A 79 -9.15 -7.54 -10.03
C GLN A 79 -8.19 -8.74 -9.98
N ASP A 80 -7.24 -8.83 -10.91
CA ASP A 80 -6.24 -9.90 -10.94
C ASP A 80 -5.31 -9.87 -9.72
N GLU A 81 -4.90 -8.68 -9.27
CA GLU A 81 -4.10 -8.54 -8.04
C GLU A 81 -4.90 -8.89 -6.78
N LEU A 82 -6.19 -8.54 -6.74
CA LEU A 82 -7.09 -8.95 -5.67
C LEU A 82 -7.26 -10.47 -5.61
N ILE A 83 -7.43 -11.11 -6.76
CA ILE A 83 -7.52 -12.58 -6.88
C ILE A 83 -6.21 -13.22 -6.44
N ALA A 84 -5.05 -12.72 -6.90
CA ALA A 84 -3.74 -13.23 -6.51
C ALA A 84 -3.51 -13.13 -4.99
N LYS A 85 -3.92 -12.02 -4.37
CA LYS A 85 -3.87 -11.84 -2.91
C LYS A 85 -4.80 -12.81 -2.19
N ALA A 86 -5.99 -13.06 -2.72
CA ALA A 86 -6.92 -14.05 -2.17
C ALA A 86 -6.38 -15.49 -2.28
N GLU A 87 -5.72 -15.84 -3.39
CA GLU A 87 -5.05 -17.14 -3.55
C GLU A 87 -3.88 -17.33 -2.59
N ALA A 88 -3.05 -16.30 -2.40
CA ALA A 88 -1.98 -16.34 -1.41
C ALA A 88 -2.54 -16.55 0.00
N THR A 89 -3.63 -15.87 0.34
CA THR A 89 -4.33 -16.02 1.62
C THR A 89 -4.89 -17.43 1.80
N LYS A 90 -5.60 -17.96 0.79
CA LYS A 90 -6.13 -19.33 0.78
C LYS A 90 -5.01 -20.35 0.99
N THR A 91 -3.89 -20.19 0.29
CA THR A 91 -2.74 -21.08 0.39
C THR A 91 -2.14 -21.07 1.79
N ARG A 92 -1.95 -19.88 2.38
CA ARG A 92 -1.46 -19.72 3.75
C ARG A 92 -2.38 -20.41 4.77
N ILE A 93 -3.69 -20.19 4.68
CA ILE A 93 -4.68 -20.80 5.58
C ILE A 93 -4.65 -22.34 5.45
N LEU A 94 -4.65 -22.87 4.23
CA LEU A 94 -4.60 -24.32 4.00
C LEU A 94 -3.31 -24.95 4.54
N SER A 95 -2.18 -24.25 4.43
CA SER A 95 -0.90 -24.71 4.98
C SER A 95 -0.92 -24.73 6.50
N ALA A 96 -1.41 -23.67 7.16
CA ALA A 96 -1.54 -23.61 8.61
C ALA A 96 -2.48 -24.71 9.14
N ALA A 97 -3.68 -24.85 8.55
CA ALA A 97 -4.63 -25.89 8.93
C ALA A 97 -4.06 -27.30 8.73
N THR A 98 -3.21 -27.51 7.72
CA THR A 98 -2.56 -28.81 7.50
C THR A 98 -1.53 -29.14 8.59
N GLN A 99 -0.79 -28.14 9.09
CA GLN A 99 0.15 -28.34 10.19
C GLN A 99 -0.57 -28.74 11.48
N VAL A 100 -1.63 -28.01 11.85
CA VAL A 100 -2.44 -28.33 13.04
C VAL A 100 -3.06 -29.73 12.92
N ILE A 101 -3.65 -30.05 11.76
CA ILE A 101 -4.22 -31.38 11.51
C ILE A 101 -3.16 -32.47 11.66
N SER A 102 -1.94 -32.26 11.15
CA SER A 102 -0.86 -33.25 11.26
C SER A 102 -0.53 -33.56 12.71
N THR A 103 -0.38 -32.53 13.55
CA THR A 103 -0.09 -32.71 14.99
C THR A 103 -1.21 -33.45 15.73
N LEU A 104 -2.46 -33.12 15.42
CA LEU A 104 -3.63 -33.80 16.01
C LEU A 104 -3.76 -35.25 15.50
N GLU A 105 -3.46 -35.50 14.22
CA GLU A 105 -3.42 -36.86 13.67
C GLU A 105 -2.33 -37.71 14.33
N ASP A 106 -1.13 -37.14 14.57
CA ASP A 106 -0.05 -37.83 15.28
C ASP A 106 -0.49 -38.27 16.69
N ALA A 107 -1.18 -37.40 17.45
CA ALA A 107 -1.70 -37.73 18.78
C ALA A 107 -2.72 -38.87 18.75
N VAL A 108 -3.62 -38.88 17.75
CA VAL A 108 -4.62 -39.94 17.55
C VAL A 108 -3.93 -41.24 17.16
N ASP A 109 -2.98 -41.21 16.22
CA ASP A 109 -2.26 -42.38 15.73
C ASP A 109 -1.39 -43.02 16.82
N LEU A 110 -0.82 -42.21 17.72
CA LEU A 110 -0.09 -42.67 18.91
C LEU A 110 -1.01 -43.14 20.05
N GLY A 111 -2.33 -42.94 19.93
CA GLY A 111 -3.31 -43.31 20.96
C GLY A 111 -3.20 -42.48 22.24
N ILE A 112 -2.67 -41.25 22.14
CA ILE A 112 -2.47 -40.33 23.27
C ILE A 112 -3.37 -39.08 23.18
N ALA A 113 -4.18 -38.96 22.14
CA ALA A 113 -5.12 -37.86 21.97
C ALA A 113 -6.15 -37.78 23.10
N THR A 114 -6.42 -36.56 23.53
CA THR A 114 -7.53 -36.21 24.43
C THR A 114 -8.84 -36.10 23.65
N GLU A 115 -9.98 -36.17 24.36
CA GLU A 115 -11.30 -35.95 23.74
C GLU A 115 -11.41 -34.57 23.06
N ALA A 116 -10.74 -33.54 23.62
CA ALA A 116 -10.70 -32.21 23.04
C ALA A 116 -9.93 -32.17 21.71
N GLU A 117 -8.78 -32.85 21.63
CA GLU A 117 -7.98 -32.97 20.41
C GLU A 117 -8.72 -33.73 19.30
N GLU A 118 -9.48 -34.77 19.64
CA GLU A 118 -10.31 -35.48 18.65
C GLU A 118 -11.42 -34.59 18.07
N VAL A 119 -12.09 -33.79 18.92
CA VAL A 119 -13.11 -32.83 18.47
C VAL A 119 -12.48 -31.74 17.60
N ALA A 120 -11.33 -31.21 18.01
CA ALA A 120 -10.59 -30.21 17.25
C ALA A 120 -10.14 -30.76 15.90
N LEU A 121 -9.66 -32.00 15.83
CA LEU A 121 -9.24 -32.64 14.58
C LEU A 121 -10.37 -32.65 13.53
N VAL A 122 -11.60 -32.97 13.96
CA VAL A 122 -12.78 -32.93 13.09
C VAL A 122 -13.10 -31.50 12.66
N ALA A 123 -13.04 -30.54 13.58
CA ALA A 123 -13.30 -29.13 13.30
C ALA A 123 -12.28 -28.56 12.29
N TRP A 124 -10.99 -28.84 12.47
CA TRP A 124 -9.91 -28.42 11.58
C TRP A 124 -10.00 -29.06 10.20
N LYS A 125 -10.33 -30.36 10.12
CA LYS A 125 -10.59 -31.03 8.83
C LYS A 125 -11.76 -30.38 8.08
N LYS A 126 -12.85 -30.07 8.78
CA LYS A 126 -14.01 -29.36 8.21
C LYS A 126 -13.60 -27.97 7.72
N TYR A 127 -12.89 -27.19 8.54
CA TYR A 127 -12.39 -25.86 8.20
C TYR A 127 -11.52 -25.89 6.94
N ARG A 128 -10.52 -26.77 6.86
CA ARG A 128 -9.64 -26.94 5.70
C ARG A 128 -10.45 -27.21 4.42
N VAL A 129 -11.48 -28.05 4.50
CA VAL A 129 -12.36 -28.36 3.36
C VAL A 129 -13.20 -27.14 2.95
N LEU A 130 -13.74 -26.38 3.90
CA LEU A 130 -14.49 -25.15 3.62
C LEU A 130 -13.59 -24.13 2.92
N VAL A 131 -12.39 -23.88 3.45
CA VAL A 131 -11.39 -22.98 2.84
C VAL A 131 -11.02 -23.43 1.43
N ARG A 132 -10.84 -24.74 1.20
CA ARG A 132 -10.52 -25.28 -0.13
C ARG A 132 -11.58 -24.94 -1.18
N ARG A 133 -12.86 -24.84 -0.78
CA ARG A 133 -14.01 -24.55 -1.66
C ARG A 133 -14.18 -23.07 -1.99
N ILE A 134 -13.47 -22.17 -1.32
CA ILE A 134 -13.53 -20.72 -1.59
C ILE A 134 -13.10 -20.44 -3.02
N LYS A 135 -13.88 -19.61 -3.71
CA LYS A 135 -13.58 -19.06 -5.03
C LYS A 135 -12.90 -17.71 -4.86
N THR A 136 -11.62 -17.64 -5.20
CA THR A 136 -10.80 -16.44 -5.04
C THR A 136 -11.14 -15.36 -6.07
N GLU A 137 -11.85 -15.73 -7.13
CA GLU A 137 -12.41 -14.86 -8.16
C GLU A 137 -13.42 -13.86 -7.59
N ASN A 138 -14.02 -14.15 -6.43
CA ASN A 138 -14.96 -13.27 -5.75
C ASN A 138 -14.28 -12.11 -4.99
N ALA A 139 -12.96 -12.00 -5.01
CA ALA A 139 -12.25 -10.91 -4.34
C ALA A 139 -12.77 -9.53 -4.81
N PRO A 140 -12.86 -8.53 -3.92
CA PRO A 140 -12.46 -8.57 -2.50
C PRO A 140 -13.53 -9.16 -1.56
N ASP A 141 -14.72 -9.49 -2.06
CA ASP A 141 -15.88 -9.92 -1.27
C ASP A 141 -15.85 -11.45 -1.02
N ILE A 142 -14.99 -11.86 -0.08
CA ILE A 142 -14.82 -13.26 0.30
C ILE A 142 -15.10 -13.43 1.79
N ASP A 143 -16.13 -14.21 2.10
CA ASP A 143 -16.40 -14.71 3.45
C ASP A 143 -15.46 -15.87 3.79
N TRP A 144 -14.37 -15.57 4.50
CA TRP A 144 -13.48 -16.61 5.02
C TRP A 144 -14.16 -17.34 6.18
N PRO A 145 -14.17 -18.68 6.18
CA PRO A 145 -14.66 -19.46 7.31
C PRO A 145 -13.92 -19.07 8.59
N GLU A 146 -14.61 -19.16 9.73
CA GLU A 146 -13.97 -18.94 11.03
C GLU A 146 -13.01 -20.09 11.36
N GLU A 147 -11.85 -19.72 11.88
CA GLU A 147 -10.81 -20.65 12.33
C GLU A 147 -11.29 -21.38 13.60
N PRO A 148 -11.12 -22.71 13.71
CA PRO A 148 -11.45 -23.44 14.93
C PRO A 148 -10.57 -23.03 16.11
N GLU A 149 -11.05 -23.23 17.33
CA GLU A 149 -10.23 -23.08 18.54
C GLU A 149 -9.08 -24.10 18.55
N ASP A 150 -7.91 -23.62 18.95
CA ASP A 150 -6.75 -24.47 19.19
C ASP A 150 -6.85 -25.11 20.58
N VAL A 151 -6.48 -26.39 20.66
CA VAL A 151 -6.52 -27.21 21.88
C VAL A 151 -5.13 -27.74 22.19
N ALA A 152 -4.14 -26.83 22.18
CA ALA A 152 -2.75 -27.12 22.55
C ALA A 152 -2.54 -27.07 24.06
#